data_AF-A0A0C3L2S1-F1
#
_entry.id   AF-A0A0C3L2S1-F1
#
_cell.length_a   1.000
_cell.length_b   1.000
_cell.length_c   1.000
_cell.angle_alpha   90.00
_cell.angle_beta   90.00
_cell.angle_gamma   90.00
#
_symmetry.space_group_name_H-M   'P 1'
#
loop_
_entity.id
_entity.type
_entity.pdbx_description
1 polymer ?
#
loop_
_entity_poly.entity_id
_entity_poly.type
_entity_poly.pdbx_seq_one_letter_code
_entity_poly.pdbx_strand_id
1 'polypeptide(L)' 'RLPVCLLTIHAWIHIPDMIEHCGPLWAYWCWVMERFCGQLSRAVSSRKWPYSSLNRRILEIGTLHTIRHMYSL' A
#
# COMPACT_ATOMS: atom_id res chain seq x y z
N ARG A 1 -27.86 -9.69 -16.46
CA ARG A 1 -26.52 -9.37 -17.02
C ARG A 1 -25.73 -8.73 -15.90
N LEU A 2 -24.75 -9.42 -15.31
CA LEU A 2 -23.88 -8.82 -14.30
C LEU A 2 -22.99 -7.79 -15.01
N PRO A 3 -22.89 -6.54 -14.53
CA PRO A 3 -21.93 -5.59 -15.08
C PRO A 3 -20.54 -6.08 -14.68
N VAL A 4 -19.90 -6.86 -15.54
CA VAL A 4 -18.50 -7.20 -15.30
C VAL A 4 -17.71 -5.93 -15.60
N CYS A 5 -17.14 -5.34 -14.55
CA CYS A 5 -16.27 -4.19 -14.71
C CYS A 5 -15.09 -4.63 -15.60
N LEU A 6 -14.90 -3.94 -16.73
CA LEU A 6 -13.82 -4.21 -17.67
C LEU A 6 -12.46 -4.25 -16.96
N LEU A 7 -12.29 -3.40 -15.95
CA LEU A 7 -11.10 -3.33 -15.12
C LEU A 7 -10.85 -4.64 -14.37
N THR A 8 -11.90 -5.30 -13.87
CA THR A 8 -11.76 -6.60 -13.21
C THR A 8 -11.29 -7.63 -14.22
N ILE A 9 -11.93 -7.77 -15.39
CA ILE A 9 -11.51 -8.76 -16.40
C ILE A 9 -10.05 -8.52 -16.82
N HIS A 10 -9.69 -7.26 -17.08
CA HIS A 10 -8.33 -6.89 -17.44
C HIS A 10 -7.33 -7.30 -16.36
N ALA A 11 -7.63 -7.01 -15.09
CA ALA A 11 -6.77 -7.41 -13.97
C ALA A 11 -6.61 -8.94 -13.90
N TRP A 12 -7.68 -9.71 -14.10
CA TRP A 12 -7.62 -11.18 -14.08
C TRP A 12 -6.77 -11.77 -15.21
N ILE A 13 -6.81 -11.17 -16.40
CA ILE A 13 -6.00 -11.60 -17.56
C ILE A 13 -4.51 -11.39 -17.29
N HIS A 14 -4.12 -10.36 -16.54
CA HIS A 14 -2.71 -10.06 -16.24
C HIS A 14 -2.14 -10.83 -15.04
N ILE A 15 -2.96 -11.54 -14.27
CA ILE A 15 -2.47 -12.33 -13.12
C ILE A 15 -1.41 -13.37 -13.52
N PRO A 16 -1.57 -14.15 -14.61
CA PRO A 16 -0.56 -15.11 -15.06
C PRO A 16 0.77 -14.45 -15.41
N ASP A 17 0.74 -13.33 -16.15
CA ASP A 17 1.95 -12.58 -16.53
C ASP A 17 2.69 -12.08 -15.28
N MET A 18 1.94 -11.62 -14.28
CA MET A 18 2.49 -11.21 -12.99
C MET A 18 3.11 -12.38 -12.22
N ILE A 19 2.51 -13.58 -12.31
CA ILE A 19 3.05 -14.78 -11.65
C ILE A 19 4.33 -15.26 -12.34
N GLU A 20 4.41 -15.18 -13.66
CA GLU A 20 5.62 -15.54 -14.41
C GLU A 20 6.78 -14.59 -14.11
N HIS A 21 6.50 -13.28 -14.04
CA HIS A 21 7.53 -12.27 -13.84
C HIS A 21 7.97 -12.11 -12.38
N CYS A 22 7.03 -12.16 -11.43
CA CYS A 22 7.29 -11.85 -10.01
C CYS A 22 7.26 -13.09 -9.11
N GLY A 23 6.95 -14.27 -9.67
CA GLY A 23 6.75 -15.51 -8.92
C GLY A 23 5.34 -15.63 -8.33
N PRO A 24 5.10 -16.66 -7.49
CA PRO A 24 3.78 -16.93 -6.95
C PRO A 24 3.20 -15.71 -6.22
N LEU A 25 1.95 -15.36 -6.54
CA LEU A 25 1.29 -14.17 -5.99
C LEU A 25 1.35 -14.13 -4.45
N TRP A 26 1.19 -15.26 -3.78
CA TRP A 26 1.26 -15.35 -2.32
C TRP A 26 2.65 -14.98 -1.77
N ALA A 27 3.72 -15.37 -2.46
CA ALA A 27 5.09 -15.10 -2.04
C ALA A 27 5.43 -13.61 -2.24
N TYR A 28 5.10 -13.06 -3.41
CA TYR A 28 5.25 -11.63 -3.69
C TYR A 28 4.41 -10.78 -2.73
N TRP A 29 3.15 -11.15 -2.53
CA TRP A 29 2.23 -10.45 -1.64
C TRP A 29 2.68 -10.51 -0.18
N CYS A 30 3.20 -11.65 0.29
CA CYS A 30 3.72 -11.79 1.66
C CYS A 30 4.81 -10.74 1.93
N TRP A 31 5.76 -10.57 1.01
CA TRP A 31 6.81 -9.58 1.15
C TRP A 31 6.28 -8.13 1.19
N VAL A 32 5.34 -7.77 0.31
CA VAL A 32 4.72 -6.44 0.33
C VAL A 32 3.94 -6.22 1.64
N MET A 33 3.17 -7.22 2.06
CA MET A 33 2.38 -7.15 3.28
C MET A 33 3.24 -7.05 4.54
N GLU A 34 4.36 -7.77 4.62
CA GLU A 34 5.29 -7.65 5.75
C GLU A 34 5.81 -6.21 5.91
N ARG A 35 6.22 -5.59 4.80
CA ARG A 35 6.69 -4.20 4.81
C ARG A 35 5.56 -3.23 5.16
N PHE A 36 4.39 -3.44 4.57
CA PHE A 36 3.22 -2.61 4.81
C PHE A 36 2.76 -2.69 6.27
N CYS A 37 2.56 -3.91 6.80
CA CYS A 37 2.19 -4.16 8.18
C CYS A 37 3.26 -3.64 9.16
N GLY A 38 4.54 -3.75 8.82
CA GLY A 38 5.63 -3.16 9.61
C GLY A 38 5.54 -1.63 9.68
N GLN A 39 5.27 -0.96 8.57
CA GLN A 39 5.05 0.49 8.54
C GLN A 39 3.78 0.88 9.31
N LEU A 40 2.68 0.13 9.12
CA LEU A 40 1.40 0.37 9.76
C LEU A 40 1.50 0.20 11.28
N SER A 41 2.14 -0.86 11.75
CA SER A 41 2.37 -1.11 13.18
C SER A 41 3.16 0.02 13.83
N ARG A 42 4.20 0.54 13.14
CA ARG A 42 4.96 1.70 13.62
C ARG A 42 4.16 3.00 13.61
N ALA A 43 3.19 3.13 12.70
CA ALA A 43 2.31 4.28 12.61
C ALA A 43 1.25 4.29 13.73
N VAL A 44 0.81 3.12 14.19
CA VAL A 44 -0.08 2.96 15.35
C VAL A 44 0.73 3.07 16.64
N SER A 45 1.19 4.29 16.95
CA SER A 45 1.98 4.55 18.16
C SER A 45 1.15 4.50 19.45
N SER A 46 -0.18 4.64 19.37
CA SER A 46 -1.07 4.63 20.54
C SER A 46 -2.07 3.48 20.47
N ARG A 47 -2.11 2.65 21.53
CA ARG A 47 -3.10 1.58 21.66
C ARG A 47 -4.50 2.09 22.00
N LYS A 48 -4.60 3.24 22.70
CA LYS A 48 -5.87 3.85 23.12
C LYS A 48 -6.54 4.61 21.98
N TRP A 49 -5.75 5.27 21.12
CA TRP A 49 -6.24 6.13 20.04
C TRP A 49 -5.51 5.83 18.71
N PRO A 50 -5.71 4.63 18.14
CA PRO A 50 -4.96 4.17 16.97
C PRO A 50 -5.17 5.08 15.75
N TYR A 51 -6.41 5.49 15.49
CA TYR A 51 -6.74 6.36 14.35
C TYR A 51 -6.11 7.75 14.47
N SER A 52 -6.06 8.33 15.67
CA SER A 52 -5.41 9.62 15.88
C SER A 52 -3.90 9.55 15.64
N SER A 53 -3.25 8.45 16.07
CA SER A 53 -1.83 8.23 15.76
C SER A 53 -1.56 8.01 14.27
N LEU A 54 -2.43 7.28 13.59
CA LEU A 54 -2.34 7.07 12.13
C LEU A 54 -2.53 8.39 11.37
N ASN A 55 -3.54 9.17 11.71
CA ASN A 55 -3.81 10.45 11.06
C ASN A 55 -2.61 11.41 11.21
N ARG A 56 -2.05 11.49 12.43
CA ARG A 56 -0.82 12.25 12.67
C ARG A 56 0.33 11.77 11.78
N ARG A 57 0.54 10.46 11.67
CA ARG A 57 1.59 9.89 10.81
C ARG A 57 1.40 10.24 9.33
N ILE A 58 0.16 10.20 8.84
CA ILE A 58 -0.16 10.58 7.45
C ILE A 58 0.17 12.06 7.21
N LEU A 59 -0.19 12.95 8.14
CA LEU A 59 0.14 14.37 8.06
C LEU A 59 1.65 14.62 8.07
N GLU A 60 2.40 13.92 8.93
CA GLU A 60 3.86 13.99 8.98
C GLU A 60 4.49 13.58 7.64
N ILE A 61 4.04 12.46 7.06
CA ILE A 61 4.52 11.97 5.75
C ILE A 61 4.21 12.99 4.64
N GLY A 62 2.99 13.53 4.61
CA GLY A 62 2.59 14.55 3.62
C GLY A 62 3.41 15.84 3.74
N THR A 63 3.71 16.27 4.97
CA THR A 63 4.55 17.44 5.23
C THR A 63 5.97 17.21 4.73
N LEU A 64 6.57 16.05 5.05
CA LEU A 64 7.90 15.69 4.55
C LEU A 64 7.95 15.62 3.02
N HIS A 65 6.90 15.08 2.39
CA HIS A 65 6.80 15.03 0.94
C HIS A 65 6.73 16.43 0.32
N THR A 66 5.97 17.33 0.94
CA THR A 66 5.87 18.73 0.52
C THR A 66 7.21 19.44 0.67
N ILE A 67 7.88 19.30 1.81
CA ILE A 67 9.23 19.84 2.04
C ILE A 67 10.21 19.33 0.98
N ARG A 68 10.25 18.01 0.77
CA ARG A 68 11.09 17.40 -0.25
C ARG A 68 10.87 18.02 -1.63
N HIS A 69 9.60 18.19 -2.03
CA HIS A 69 9.26 18.82 -3.30
C HIS A 69 9.65 20.31 -3.35
N MET A 70 9.44 21.08 -2.27
CA MET A 70 9.82 22.49 -2.21
C MET A 70 11.32 22.70 -2.39
N TYR A 71 12.14 21.81 -1.80
CA TYR A 71 13.59 21.89 -1.88
C TYR A 71 14.20 21.09 -3.05
N SER A 72 13.37 20.52 -3.94
CA SER A 72 13.80 19.67 -5.07
C SER A 72 14.78 18.56 -4.66
N LEU A 73 14.53 17.95 -3.50
CA LEU A 73 15.28 16.81 -2.96
C LEU A 73 14.70 15.46 -3.46
#